data_AF-A0A9E5RD63-F1
#
_entry.id   AF-A0A9E5RD63-F1
#
_cell.length_a   1.000
_cell.length_b   1.000
_cell.length_c   1.000
_cell.angle_alpha   90.00
_cell.angle_beta   90.00
_cell.angle_gamma   90.00
#
_symmetry.space_group_name_H-M   'P 1'
#
loop_
_entity.id
_entity.type
_entity.pdbx_description
1 polymer ?
#
loop_
_entity_poly.entity_id
_entity_poly.type
_entity_poly.pdbx_seq_one_letter_code
_entity_poly.pdbx_strand_id
1 'polypeptide(L)' 'MPTDIQLGCLYRISYHLTYRMLQPIHLVCIDGRTQNLYVLAGQNEEIEFEVTPNGEVL' A
#
# COMPACT_ATOMS: atom_id res chain seq x y z
N MET A 1 -10.54 -8.93 -2.89
CA MET A 1 -9.19 -9.55 -2.99
C MET A 1 -8.36 -8.68 -3.92
N PRO A 2 -7.07 -8.45 -3.65
CA PRO A 2 -6.23 -7.63 -4.52
C PRO A 2 -6.05 -8.27 -5.90
N THR A 3 -5.90 -7.44 -6.94
CA THR A 3 -5.47 -7.89 -8.27
C THR A 3 -3.96 -8.20 -8.28
N ASP A 4 -3.49 -8.95 -9.29
CA ASP A 4 -2.06 -9.23 -9.46
C ASP A 4 -1.23 -7.95 -9.61
N ILE A 5 -1.81 -6.92 -10.24
CA ILE A 5 -1.17 -5.62 -10.41
C ILE A 5 -1.04 -4.92 -9.05
N GLN A 6 -2.11 -4.92 -8.24
CA GLN A 6 -2.09 -4.37 -6.88
C GLN A 6 -1.07 -5.10 -5.98
N LEU A 7 -0.95 -6.42 -6.08
CA LEU A 7 0.07 -7.19 -5.35
C LEU A 7 1.49 -6.78 -5.76
N GLY A 8 1.73 -6.56 -7.06
CA GLY A 8 2.99 -6.05 -7.57
C GLY A 8 3.34 -4.65 -7.02
N CYS A 9 2.36 -3.75 -6.99
CA CYS A 9 2.52 -2.42 -6.40
C CYS A 9 2.77 -2.50 -4.89
N LEU A 10 2.00 -3.32 -4.15
CA LEU A 10 2.17 -3.54 -2.72
C LEU A 10 3.60 -4.00 -2.40
N TYR A 11 4.13 -4.99 -3.12
CA TYR A 11 5.51 -5.44 -2.90
C TYR A 11 6.52 -4.31 -3.05
N ARG A 12 6.39 -3.46 -4.09
CA ARG A 12 7.29 -2.34 -4.33
C ARG A 12 7.20 -1.29 -3.22
N ILE A 13 5.99 -0.94 -2.81
CA ILE A 13 5.72 0.02 -1.72
C ILE A 13 6.29 -0.53 -0.41
N SER A 14 5.97 -1.77 -0.05
CA SER A 14 6.43 -2.40 1.18
C SER A 14 7.95 -2.54 1.23
N TYR A 15 8.59 -2.92 0.13
CA TYR A 15 10.05 -2.95 0.02
C TYR A 15 10.65 -1.56 0.25
N HIS A 16 10.09 -0.53 -0.39
CA HIS A 16 10.60 0.83 -0.22
C HIS A 16 10.47 1.30 1.24
N LEU A 17 9.29 1.13 1.84
CA LEU A 17 9.04 1.52 3.23
C LEU A 17 9.94 0.77 4.21
N THR A 18 9.97 -0.55 4.14
CA THR A 18 10.63 -1.37 5.16
C THR A 18 12.14 -1.50 4.96
N TYR A 19 12.62 -1.60 3.71
CA TYR A 19 14.04 -1.83 3.44
C TYR A 19 14.82 -0.55 3.12
N ARG A 20 14.19 0.45 2.47
CA ARG A 20 14.88 1.69 2.08
C ARG A 20 14.69 2.82 3.09
N MET A 21 13.49 2.96 3.64
CA MET A 21 13.14 4.05 4.55
C MET A 21 13.08 3.65 6.03
N LEU A 22 13.07 2.35 6.33
CA LEU A 22 12.93 1.80 7.68
C LEU A 22 11.65 2.31 8.40
N GLN A 23 10.57 2.50 7.64
CA GLN A 23 9.27 2.92 8.16
C GLN A 23 8.39 1.68 8.46
N PRO A 24 7.70 1.65 9.60
CA PRO A 24 6.75 0.59 9.92
C PRO A 24 5.53 0.68 9.02
N ILE A 25 4.92 -0.46 8.73
CA ILE A 25 3.62 -0.57 8.05
C ILE A 25 2.61 -1.00 9.11
N HIS A 26 1.55 -0.21 9.27
CA HIS A 26 0.52 -0.43 10.29
C HIS A 26 -0.71 -1.11 9.73
N LEU A 27 -1.07 -0.79 8.48
CA LEU A 27 -2.27 -1.33 7.83
C LEU A 27 -1.99 -1.64 6.36
N VAL A 28 -2.50 -2.79 5.92
CA VAL A 28 -2.69 -3.10 4.50
C VAL A 28 -4.09 -3.69 4.36
N CYS A 29 -4.96 -3.03 3.59
CA CYS A 29 -6.32 -3.51 3.39
C CYS A 29 -6.85 -3.20 1.99
N ILE A 30 -7.91 -3.90 1.59
CA ILE A 30 -8.68 -3.58 0.39
C ILE A 30 -10.00 -2.96 0.85
N ASP A 31 -10.34 -1.78 0.34
CA ASP A 31 -11.67 -1.21 0.55
C ASP A 31 -12.71 -2.01 -0.23
N GLY A 32 -13.74 -2.51 0.47
CA GLY A 32 -14.82 -3.28 -0.12
C GLY A 32 -15.67 -2.50 -1.13
N ARG A 33 -15.71 -1.15 -1.04
CA ARG A 33 -16.51 -0.30 -1.93
C ARG A 33 -15.78 0.05 -3.22
N THR A 34 -14.53 0.51 -3.12
CA THR A 34 -13.73 0.95 -4.28
C THR A 34 -12.85 -0.14 -4.87
N GLN A 35 -12.56 -1.20 -4.10
CA GLN A 35 -11.53 -2.20 -4.39
C GLN A 35 -10.10 -1.65 -4.42
N ASN A 36 -9.89 -0.43 -3.92
CA ASN A 36 -8.55 0.15 -3.80
C ASN A 36 -7.79 -0.51 -2.63
N LEU A 37 -6.48 -0.68 -2.81
CA LEU A 37 -5.57 -1.18 -1.80
C LEU A 37 -4.97 0.00 -1.05
N TYR A 38 -5.14 0.02 0.26
CA TYR A 38 -4.59 1.05 1.13
C TYR A 38 -3.39 0.52 1.90
N VAL A 39 -2.35 1.35 2.02
CA VAL A 39 -1.20 1.12 2.90
C VAL A 39 -1.03 2.33 3.81
N LEU A 40 -1.09 2.09 5.13
CA LEU A 40 -0.77 3.10 6.14
C LEU A 40 0.56 2.75 6.80
N ALA A 41 1.48 3.71 6.83
CA ALA A 41 2.85 3.54 7.28
C ALA A 41 3.42 4.83 7.90
N GLY A 42 4.65 4.76 8.40
CA GLY A 42 5.33 5.88 9.05
C GLY A 42 5.27 5.77 10.57
N GLN A 43 6.11 6.51 11.29
CA GLN A 43 6.21 6.37 12.75
C GLN A 43 4.93 6.82 13.47
N ASN A 44 4.21 7.77 12.89
CA ASN A 44 2.96 8.34 13.38
C ASN A 44 1.85 8.24 12.33
N GLU A 45 1.87 7.20 11.49
CA GLU A 45 0.85 6.97 10.45
C GLU A 45 0.74 8.11 9.41
N GLU A 46 1.83 8.84 9.20
CA GLU A 46 1.88 10.01 8.32
C GLU A 46 2.04 9.69 6.83
N ILE A 47 2.26 8.42 6.48
CA ILE A 47 2.46 7.97 5.10
C ILE A 47 1.28 7.10 4.69
N GLU A 48 0.54 7.54 3.68
CA GLU A 48 -0.59 6.82 3.10
C GLU A 48 -0.33 6.60 1.61
N PHE A 49 -0.64 5.40 1.13
CA PHE A 49 -0.71 5.08 -0.29
C PHE A 49 -2.05 4.43 -0.60
N GLU A 50 -2.59 4.78 -1.76
CA GLU A 50 -3.76 4.13 -2.33
C GLU A 50 -3.40 3.55 -3.69
N VAL A 51 -3.71 2.27 -3.93
CA VAL A 51 -3.48 1.60 -5.21
C VAL A 51 -4.81 1.14 -5.80
N THR A 52 -5.18 1.73 -6.93
CA THR A 52 -6.42 1.35 -7.64
C THR A 52 -6.33 -0.09 -8.18
N PRO A 53 -7.45 -0.75 -8.52
CA PRO A 53 -7.45 -2.08 -9.14
C PRO A 53 -6.58 -2.20 -10.40
N ASN A 54 -6.39 -1.09 -11.11
CA ASN A 54 -5.59 -0.98 -12.32
C ASN A 54 -4.09 -0.71 -12.06
N GLY A 55 -3.70 -0.51 -10.79
CA GLY A 55 -2.31 -0.32 -10.38
C GLY A 55 -1.84 1.13 -10.33
N GLU A 56 -2.73 2.11 -10.50
CA GLU A 56 -2.39 3.51 -10.28
C GLU A 56 -2.16 3.74 -8.78
N VAL A 57 -1.06 4.42 -8.44
CA VAL A 57 -0.71 4.75 -7.06
C VAL A 57 -1.01 6.22 -6.82
N LEU A 58 -1.82 6.51 -5.81
CA LEU A 58 -2.23 7.83 -5.36
C LEU A 58 -1.61 8.14 -3.99
#